data_AF-A0A972GFH2-F1
#
_entry.id   AF-A0A972GFH2-F1
#
_cell.length_a   1.000
_cell.length_b   1.000
_cell.length_c   1.000
_cell.angle_alpha   90.00
_cell.angle_beta   90.00
_cell.angle_gamma   90.00
#
_symmetry.space_group_name_H-M   'P 1'
#
loop_
_entity.id
_entity.type
_entity.pdbx_description
1 polymer ?
#
loop_
_entity_poly.entity_id
_entity_poly.type
_entity_poly.pdbx_seq_one_letter_code
_entity_poly.pdbx_strand_id
1 'polypeptide(L)' 'MRITIESTEKLITLRTDTGTVPARIWEGVSESGIPVIALVTRVAVAESADTTAFEAELQQHRAPSAEVEVWPLKLVL' A
#
# COMPACT_ATOMS: atom_id res chain seq x y z
N MET A 1 -8.36 1.89 15.19
CA MET A 1 -8.28 2.79 14.01
C MET A 1 -8.73 2.01 12.80
N ARG A 2 -9.64 2.58 11.98
CA ARG A 2 -10.13 1.97 10.74
C ARG A 2 -9.76 2.88 9.57
N ILE A 3 -9.28 2.27 8.49
CA ILE A 3 -8.92 2.94 7.23
C ILE A 3 -9.49 2.13 6.06
N THR A 4 -9.82 2.81 4.97
CA THR A 4 -10.12 2.22 3.67
C THR A 4 -9.02 2.65 2.72
N ILE A 5 -8.32 1.70 2.09
CA ILE A 5 -7.15 1.94 1.25
C ILE A 5 -7.26 1.18 -0.07
N GLU A 6 -6.65 1.71 -1.11
CA GLU A 6 -6.61 1.15 -2.47
C GLU A 6 -5.17 1.04 -2.96
N SER A 7 -4.85 -0.06 -3.65
CA SER A 7 -3.52 -0.36 -4.15
C SER A 7 -3.15 0.53 -5.34
N THR A 8 -1.95 1.13 -5.33
CA THR A 8 -1.43 1.89 -6.49
C THR A 8 -0.40 1.09 -7.28
N GLU A 9 -0.08 1.54 -8.49
CA GLU A 9 1.02 0.97 -9.29
C GLU A 9 2.41 1.30 -8.74
N LYS A 10 2.52 2.23 -7.78
CA LYS A 10 3.80 2.70 -7.25
C LYS A 10 4.42 1.69 -6.29
N LEU A 11 5.57 1.14 -6.70
CA LEU A 11 6.47 0.36 -5.86
C LEU A 11 7.63 1.23 -5.36
N ILE A 12 8.01 1.01 -4.11
CA ILE A 12 9.18 1.63 -3.48
C ILE A 12 10.03 0.57 -2.80
N THR A 13 11.27 0.93 -2.48
CA THR A 13 12.18 0.09 -1.71
C THR A 13 12.40 0.73 -0.34
N LEU A 14 11.89 0.09 0.71
CA LEU A 14 12.16 0.45 2.10
C LEU A 14 13.58 0.03 2.46
N ARG A 15 14.35 0.92 3.09
CA ARG A 15 15.65 0.60 3.69
C ARG A 15 15.44 0.33 5.17
N THR A 16 16.01 -0.78 5.65
CA THR A 16 16.00 -1.20 7.05
C THR A 16 17.44 -1.49 7.47
N ASP A 17 17.70 -1.61 8.77
CA ASP A 17 19.05 -1.90 9.29
C ASP A 17 19.62 -3.24 8.77
N THR A 18 18.74 -4.16 8.39
CA THR A 18 19.09 -5.51 7.94
C THR A 18 19.00 -5.71 6.43
N GLY A 19 18.66 -4.67 5.65
CA GLY A 19 18.57 -4.75 4.19
C GLY A 19 17.45 -3.93 3.59
N THR A 20 16.98 -4.34 2.42
CA THR A 20 15.91 -3.64 1.68
C THR A 20 14.68 -4.52 1.51
N VAL A 21 13.49 -3.90 1.57
CA VAL A 21 12.20 -4.59 1.41
C VAL A 21 11.36 -3.81 0.41
N PRO A 22 10.86 -4.44 -0.67
CA PRO A 22 9.92 -3.78 -1.57
C PRO A 22 8.57 -3.57 -0.85
N ALA A 23 7.98 -2.40 -1.06
CA ALA A 23 6.64 -2.08 -0.58
C ALA A 23 5.85 -1.42 -1.71
N ARG A 24 4.56 -1.73 -1.79
CA ARG A 24 3.63 -1.01 -2.64
C ARG A 24 2.98 0.11 -1.84
N ILE A 25 2.82 1.26 -2.47
CA ILE A 25 2.08 2.36 -1.88
C ILE A 25 0.59 2.13 -2.08
N TRP A 26 -0.17 2.18 -0.99
CA TRP A 26 -1.61 2.18 -0.98
C TRP A 26 -2.09 3.50 -0.42
N GLU A 27 -3.17 4.04 -0.97
CA GLU A 27 -3.69 5.35 -0.62
C GLU A 27 -5.12 5.22 -0.13
N GLY A 28 -5.52 6.07 0.81
CA GLY A 28 -6.87 6.01 1.34
C GLY A 28 -7.19 7.05 2.38
N VAL A 29 -8.20 6.75 3.19
CA VAL A 29 -8.71 7.65 4.24
C VAL A 29 -9.02 6.88 5.51
N SER A 30 -8.84 7.54 6.66
CA SER A 30 -9.37 7.07 7.94
C SER A 30 -10.88 7.24 8.02
N GLU A 31 -11.50 6.58 9.00
CA GLU A 31 -12.93 6.74 9.32
C GLU A 31 -13.32 8.19 9.63
N SER A 32 -12.39 9.01 10.15
CA SER A 32 -12.61 10.44 10.40
C SER A 32 -12.26 11.33 9.19
N GLY A 33 -12.01 10.76 8.02
CA GLY A 33 -11.71 11.48 6.79
C GLY A 33 -10.26 11.98 6.65
N ILE A 34 -9.33 11.48 7.46
CA ILE A 34 -7.92 11.88 7.38
C ILE A 34 -7.24 11.09 6.25
N PRO A 35 -6.61 11.72 5.25
CA PRO A 35 -5.86 11.01 4.22
C PRO A 35 -4.72 10.19 4.81
N VAL A 36 -4.53 8.98 4.29
CA VAL A 36 -3.46 8.07 4.73
C VAL A 36 -2.72 7.47 3.54
N ILE A 37 -1.43 7.23 3.75
CA ILE A 37 -0.57 6.48 2.85
C ILE A 37 -0.07 5.25 3.63
N ALA A 38 -0.26 4.06 3.07
CA ALA A 38 0.20 2.80 3.64
C ALA A 38 1.29 2.17 2.76
N LEU A 39 2.38 1.74 3.39
CA LEU A 39 3.51 1.06 2.73
C LEU A 39 3.35 -0.45 2.93
N VAL A 40 2.71 -1.11 1.97
CA VAL A 40 2.29 -2.51 2.11
C VAL A 40 3.35 -3.42 1.50
N THR A 41 4.02 -4.20 2.34
CA THR A 41 5.04 -5.18 1.91
C THR A 41 4.44 -6.57 1.69
N ARG A 42 3.33 -6.90 2.36
CA ARG A 42 2.61 -8.16 2.28
C ARG A 42 1.12 -7.95 2.53
N VAL A 43 0.28 -8.70 1.84
CA VAL A 43 -1.15 -8.84 2.11
C VAL A 43 -1.43 -10.34 2.22
N ALA A 44 -2.21 -10.73 3.21
CA ALA A 44 -2.58 -12.12 3.44
C ALA A 44 -4.07 -12.21 3.75
N VAL A 45 -4.67 -13.33 3.37
CA VAL A 45 -6.04 -13.70 3.69
C VAL A 45 -6.02 -14.97 4.54
N ALA A 46 -7.14 -15.29 5.18
CA ALA A 46 -7.25 -16.50 5.98
C ALA A 46 -7.00 -17.74 5.10
N GLU A 47 -6.28 -18.73 5.62
CA GLU A 47 -5.95 -19.97 4.89
C GLU A 47 -7.21 -20.72 4.42
N SER A 48 -8.31 -20.63 5.17
CA SER A 48 -9.58 -21.27 4.85
C SER A 48 -10.47 -20.46 3.90
N ALA A 49 -10.05 -19.29 3.44
CA ALA A 49 -10.86 -18.44 2.57
C ALA A 49 -10.75 -18.88 1.09
N ASP A 50 -11.84 -18.73 0.33
CA ASP A 50 -11.76 -18.79 -1.13
C ASP A 50 -11.07 -17.52 -1.64
N THR A 51 -9.90 -17.72 -2.27
CA THR A 51 -9.02 -16.63 -2.71
C THR A 51 -9.20 -16.26 -4.18
N THR A 52 -10.09 -16.94 -4.92
CA THR A 52 -10.20 -16.80 -6.37
C THR A 52 -10.44 -15.35 -6.79
N ALA A 53 -11.39 -14.67 -6.14
CA ALA A 53 -11.67 -13.25 -6.40
C ALA A 53 -10.53 -12.35 -5.90
N PHE A 54 -9.99 -12.66 -4.72
CA PHE A 54 -8.92 -11.88 -4.09
C PHE A 54 -7.63 -11.86 -4.94
N GLU A 55 -7.25 -12.97 -5.56
CA GLU A 55 -6.08 -13.04 -6.44
C GLU A 55 -6.24 -12.17 -7.69
N ALA A 56 -7.45 -12.12 -8.26
CA ALA A 56 -7.75 -11.25 -9.39
C ALA A 56 -7.75 -9.76 -8.98
N GLU A 57 -8.32 -9.44 -7.82
CA GLU A 57 -8.30 -8.10 -7.24
C GLU A 57 -6.88 -7.62 -6.92
N LEU A 58 -5.99 -8.53 -6.51
CA LEU A 58 -4.59 -8.21 -6.19
C LEU A 58 -3.77 -7.68 -7.37
N GLN A 59 -4.26 -7.91 -8.60
CA GLN A 59 -3.65 -7.39 -9.84
C GLN A 59 -4.25 -6.05 -10.28
N GLN A 60 -5.35 -5.63 -9.65
CA GLN A 60 -6.01 -4.36 -9.95
C GLN A 60 -5.31 -3.26 -9.17
N HIS A 61 -4.67 -2.34 -9.89
CA HIS A 61 -3.99 -1.20 -9.31
C HIS A 61 -4.49 0.07 -9.97
N ARG A 62 -4.56 1.15 -9.19
CA ARG A 62 -4.78 2.48 -9.74
C ARG A 62 -3.46 3.21 -9.99
N ALA A 63 -3.52 4.20 -10.88
CA ALA A 63 -2.44 5.18 -10.98
C ALA A 63 -2.25 5.89 -9.62
N PRO A 64 -1.01 6.10 -9.16
CA PRO A 64 -0.74 6.83 -7.93
C PRO A 64 -1.20 8.29 -8.03
N SER A 65 -1.53 8.91 -6.89
CA SER A 65 -1.72 10.37 -6.85
C SER A 65 -0.42 11.12 -7.17
N ALA A 66 -0.53 12.40 -7.54
CA ALA A 66 0.61 13.27 -7.76
C ALA A 66 1.53 13.40 -6.53
N GLU A 67 0.97 13.30 -5.31
CA GLU A 67 1.74 13.31 -4.07
C GLU A 67 2.58 12.04 -3.89
N VAL A 68 2.02 10.89 -4.25
CA VAL A 68 2.72 9.60 -4.22
C VAL A 68 3.72 9.44 -5.35
N GLU A 69 3.49 10.06 -6.51
CA GLU A 69 4.47 10.04 -7.61
C GLU A 69 5.83 10.60 -7.18
N VAL A 70 5.84 11.68 -6.38
CA VAL A 70 7.04 12.39 -5.91
C VAL A 70 7.63 11.82 -4.61
N TRP A 71 7.07 10.73 -4.11
CA TRP A 71 7.63 9.97 -2.99
C TRP A 71 9.02 9.40 -3.37
N PRO A 72 10.10 9.58 -2.57
CA PRO A 72 10.13 9.82 -1.12
C PRO A 72 10.75 11.17 -0.72
N LEU A 73 10.63 12.25 -1.51
CA LEU A 73 11.42 13.49 -1.34
C LEU A 73 11.34 14.15 0.06
N LYS A 74 10.43 13.75 0.95
CA LYS A 74 10.22 14.32 2.28
C LYS A 74 9.98 13.32 3.42
N LEU A 75 10.43 12.06 3.32
CA LEU A 75 10.30 11.15 4.47
C LEU A 75 11.41 11.42 5.50
N VAL A 76 11.11 12.26 6.50
CA VAL A 76 11.85 12.31 7.77
C VAL A 76 11.07 11.45 8.76
N LEU A 77 11.72 10.41 9.31
CA LEU A 77 11.20 9.61 10.42
C LEU A 77 11.31 10.39 11.73
#